data_AF-A0A087UH88-F1
#
_entry.id   AF-A0A087UH88-F1
#
_cell.length_a   1.000
_cell.length_b   1.000
_cell.length_c   1.000
_cell.angle_alpha   90.00
_cell.angle_beta   90.00
_cell.angle_gamma   90.00
#
_symmetry.space_group_name_H-M   'P 1'
#
loop_
_entity.id
_entity.type
_entity.pdbx_description
1 polymer ?
#
loop_
_entity_poly.entity_id
_entity_poly.type
_entity_poly.pdbx_seq_one_letter_code
_entity_poly.pdbx_strand_id
1 'polypeptide(L)'
;MNEKNNIRIARSHIMAHNKSYTVSTAAGCPQPYVTVISEKGRHTACCSGWTASILAGIVAIFIILALNYLGGSKIFLVPFDPYAGLEPIMKQGRLQVYPFQHGISTGIKTIYSTSLPQKNIKATLERFQQLLTNYPLDPGERYRNCWLANPTSENPCYFDPRWIEEVCSKNDSYGYEEINGNFSPCFILKFDKLKLWEPLLVERYYLPPSVMEDYDPSFVPVTCSSRNDNGSYLPNEILKYPPKGFSHLYFPEAKFNPIYYLPPLVAVRIQGISKGTNVTVECSIIARNSFLLWDNGIISITFQAA
;
A
#
# COMPACT_ATOMS: atom_id res chain seq x y z
N MET A 1 -12.46 40.28 3.33
CA MET A 1 -13.48 39.82 4.31
C MET A 1 -12.75 38.94 5.31
N ASN A 2 -12.71 39.39 6.57
CA ASN A 2 -11.94 38.83 7.67
C ASN A 2 -12.90 38.04 8.56
N GLU A 3 -12.73 36.72 8.68
CA GLU A 3 -13.58 35.87 9.53
C GLU A 3 -12.73 35.30 10.67
N LYS A 4 -12.90 35.88 11.86
CA LYS A 4 -12.28 35.47 13.12
C LYS A 4 -13.18 34.44 13.80
N ASN A 5 -12.70 33.21 13.95
CA ASN A 5 -13.35 32.18 14.76
C ASN A 5 -12.94 32.30 16.23
N ASN A 6 -13.93 32.51 17.10
CA ASN A 6 -13.82 32.66 18.55
C ASN A 6 -14.24 31.34 19.22
N ILE A 7 -13.30 30.65 19.88
CA ILE A 7 -13.57 29.43 20.65
C ILE A 7 -13.81 29.82 22.11
N ARG A 8 -15.03 29.56 22.62
CA ARG A 8 -15.40 29.69 24.04
C ARG A 8 -15.06 28.40 24.79
N ILE A 9 -14.22 28.51 25.81
CA ILE A 9 -13.93 27.45 26.78
C ILE A 9 -14.85 27.63 27.99
N ALA A 10 -15.65 26.61 28.32
CA ALA A 10 -16.49 26.59 29.51
C ALA A 10 -15.68 26.16 30.74
N ARG A 11 -15.66 27.02 31.77
CA ARG A 11 -15.08 26.76 33.10
C ARG A 11 -16.13 26.07 33.99
N SER A 12 -15.82 24.89 34.53
CA SER A 12 -16.58 24.27 35.61
C SER A 12 -16.08 24.78 36.97
N HIS A 13 -17.00 25.32 37.77
CA HIS A 13 -16.76 25.74 39.15
C HIS A 13 -16.89 24.54 40.09
N ILE A 14 -15.81 24.19 40.80
CA ILE A 14 -15.84 23.26 41.92
C ILE A 14 -15.91 24.11 43.20
N MET A 15 -17.02 23.99 43.95
CA MET A 15 -17.17 24.60 45.27
C MET A 15 -16.45 23.74 46.32
N ALA A 16 -15.43 24.31 46.96
CA ALA A 16 -14.75 23.71 48.10
C ALA A 16 -15.47 24.13 49.40
N HIS A 17 -16.05 23.16 50.12
CA HIS A 17 -16.55 23.38 51.48
C HIS A 17 -15.39 23.29 52.48
N ASN A 18 -14.97 24.44 53.00
CA ASN A 18 -14.02 24.55 54.11
C ASN A 18 -14.74 24.20 55.43
N LYS A 19 -14.45 23.05 56.03
CA LYS A 19 -14.79 22.77 57.43
C LYS A 19 -13.56 23.04 58.29
N SER A 20 -13.67 24.05 59.16
CA SER A 20 -12.71 24.36 60.20
C SER A 20 -12.84 23.34 61.35
N TYR A 21 -11.71 22.77 61.79
CA TYR A 21 -11.65 21.91 62.96
C TYR A 21 -10.94 22.68 64.08
N THR A 22 -11.63 22.88 65.21
CA THR A 22 -11.04 23.40 66.44
C THR A 22 -10.41 22.24 67.22
N VAL A 23 -9.11 22.32 67.46
CA VAL A 23 -8.37 21.35 68.27
C VAL A 23 -8.43 21.81 69.73
N SER A 24 -9.21 21.14 70.58
CA SER A 24 -9.13 21.31 72.04
C SER A 24 -8.31 20.19 72.65
N THR A 25 -7.26 20.53 73.39
CA THR A 25 -6.41 19.60 74.14
C THR A 25 -7.03 19.30 75.50
N ALA A 26 -7.74 18.18 75.62
CA ALA A 26 -8.11 17.62 76.91
C ALA A 26 -6.98 16.68 77.40
N ALA A 27 -6.48 16.94 78.60
CA ALA A 27 -5.35 16.24 79.20
C ALA A 27 -5.70 14.76 79.50
N GLY A 28 -4.88 13.82 79.00
CA GLY A 28 -4.92 12.42 79.46
C GLY A 28 -4.75 11.29 78.43
N CYS A 29 -4.49 11.55 77.14
CA CYS A 29 -4.25 10.48 76.16
C CYS A 29 -3.07 10.80 75.22
N PRO A 30 -2.10 9.89 75.01
CA PRO A 30 -1.06 10.05 74.00
C PRO A 30 -1.58 9.47 72.68
N GLN A 31 -2.23 10.29 71.84
CA GLN A 31 -2.41 10.18 70.36
C GLN A 31 -3.66 10.99 69.92
N PRO A 32 -3.67 11.63 68.73
CA PRO A 32 -4.80 12.46 68.28
C PRO A 32 -6.00 11.59 67.85
N TYR A 33 -7.19 11.89 68.38
CA TYR A 33 -8.46 11.25 68.02
C TYR A 33 -9.46 12.29 67.51
N VAL A 34 -10.31 11.91 66.55
CA VAL A 34 -11.39 12.74 66.01
C VAL A 34 -12.70 12.27 66.65
N THR A 35 -13.35 13.11 67.45
CA THR A 35 -14.70 12.83 67.96
C THR A 35 -15.75 13.35 66.99
N VAL A 36 -16.52 12.46 66.39
CA VAL A 36 -17.78 12.81 65.72
C VAL A 36 -18.88 12.69 66.78
N ILE A 37 -19.49 13.81 67.15
CA ILE A 37 -20.62 13.82 68.09
C ILE A 37 -21.85 13.33 67.32
N SER A 38 -22.30 12.11 67.60
CA SER A 38 -23.60 11.60 67.21
C SER A 38 -24.48 11.49 68.46
N GLU A 39 -25.65 12.12 68.40
CA GLU A 39 -26.54 12.38 69.55
C GLU A 39 -27.39 11.16 69.97
N LYS A 40 -27.00 9.94 69.57
CA LYS A 40 -27.65 8.71 70.00
C LYS A 40 -26.62 7.60 70.25
N GLY A 41 -26.42 7.30 71.54
CA GLY A 41 -25.86 6.04 72.02
C GLY A 41 -24.36 5.86 71.74
N ARG A 42 -23.55 5.91 72.80
CA ARG A 42 -22.18 5.38 72.77
C ARG A 42 -22.23 3.88 72.49
N HIS A 43 -22.00 3.49 71.25
CA HIS A 43 -21.49 2.16 70.93
C HIS A 43 -19.99 2.28 70.71
N THR A 44 -19.22 1.94 71.75
CA THR A 44 -17.80 1.60 71.58
C THR A 44 -17.74 0.31 70.79
N ALA A 45 -17.60 0.42 69.47
CA ALA A 45 -17.37 -0.73 68.61
C ALA A 45 -15.91 -1.17 68.78
N CYS A 46 -15.69 -2.23 69.59
CA CYS A 46 -14.43 -2.97 69.62
C CYS A 46 -14.26 -3.73 68.30
N CYS A 47 -13.96 -3.02 67.21
CA CYS A 47 -13.70 -3.60 65.89
C CYS A 47 -12.23 -4.06 65.75
N SER A 48 -11.68 -4.78 66.74
CA SER A 48 -10.28 -5.24 66.65
C SER A 48 -10.09 -6.53 65.84
N GLY A 49 -11.18 -7.20 65.40
CA GLY A 49 -11.11 -8.45 64.63
C GLY A 49 -11.35 -8.33 63.13
N TRP A 50 -12.09 -7.32 62.66
CA TRP A 50 -12.55 -7.26 61.26
C TRP A 50 -11.47 -6.80 60.28
N THR A 51 -10.54 -5.96 60.74
CA THR A 51 -9.42 -5.48 59.92
C THR A 51 -8.49 -6.61 59.52
N ALA A 52 -8.24 -7.56 60.42
CA ALA A 52 -7.43 -8.74 60.13
C ALA A 52 -8.09 -9.64 59.07
N SER A 53 -9.41 -9.86 59.16
CA SER A 53 -10.15 -10.66 58.17
C SER A 53 -10.20 -10.02 56.79
N ILE A 54 -10.38 -8.69 56.71
CA ILE A 54 -10.37 -7.97 55.43
C ILE A 54 -8.98 -8.01 54.80
N LEU A 55 -7.92 -7.79 55.59
CA LEU A 55 -6.55 -7.83 55.08
C LEU A 55 -6.18 -9.23 54.57
N ALA A 56 -6.56 -10.28 55.31
CA ALA A 56 -6.35 -11.66 54.88
C ALA A 56 -7.11 -11.97 53.57
N GLY A 57 -8.34 -11.48 53.44
CA GLY A 57 -9.13 -11.63 52.21
C GLY A 57 -8.48 -10.93 51.00
N ILE A 58 -8.01 -9.70 51.18
CA ILE A 58 -7.33 -8.94 50.12
C ILE A 58 -6.03 -9.66 49.69
N VAL A 59 -5.21 -10.09 50.66
CA VAL A 59 -3.97 -10.84 50.39
C VAL A 59 -4.26 -12.14 49.65
N ALA A 60 -5.29 -12.88 50.06
CA ALA A 60 -5.70 -14.11 49.38
C ALA A 60 -6.12 -13.85 47.92
N ILE A 61 -6.89 -12.79 47.66
CA ILE A 61 -7.29 -12.40 46.30
C ILE A 61 -6.06 -12.03 45.44
N PHE A 62 -5.13 -11.24 45.98
CA PHE A 62 -3.91 -10.89 45.25
C PHE A 62 -3.03 -12.10 44.96
N ILE A 63 -2.94 -13.06 45.89
CA ILE A 63 -2.21 -14.32 45.65
C ILE A 63 -2.89 -15.12 44.55
N ILE A 64 -4.23 -15.25 44.56
CA ILE A 64 -4.96 -15.96 43.50
C ILE A 64 -4.77 -15.28 42.15
N LEU A 65 -4.83 -13.94 42.08
CA LEU A 65 -4.58 -13.20 40.84
C LEU A 65 -3.13 -13.35 40.37
N ALA A 66 -2.15 -13.29 41.28
CA ALA A 66 -0.74 -13.48 40.96
C ALA A 66 -0.46 -14.91 40.46
N LEU A 67 -1.06 -15.93 41.08
CA LEU A 67 -0.95 -17.32 40.64
C LEU A 67 -1.63 -17.53 39.28
N ASN A 68 -2.76 -16.90 39.00
CA ASN A 68 -3.38 -16.93 37.68
C ASN A 68 -2.56 -16.17 36.63
N TYR A 69 -1.94 -15.05 36.99
CA TYR A 69 -1.11 -14.28 36.07
C TYR A 69 0.21 -14.98 35.75
N LEU A 70 0.89 -15.52 36.77
CA LEU A 70 2.17 -16.22 36.65
C LEU A 70 2.02 -17.67 36.15
N GLY A 71 0.91 -18.33 36.49
CA GLY A 71 0.61 -19.71 36.08
C GLY A 71 -0.19 -19.80 34.77
N GLY A 72 -1.13 -18.89 34.54
CA GLY A 72 -1.94 -18.84 33.32
C GLY A 72 -1.12 -18.51 32.08
N SER A 73 -0.05 -17.73 32.24
CA SER A 73 0.94 -17.46 31.17
C SER A 73 1.77 -18.69 30.76
N LYS A 74 1.73 -19.79 31.53
CA LYS A 74 2.39 -21.06 31.16
C LYS A 74 1.43 -22.16 30.70
N ILE A 75 0.15 -22.12 31.09
CA ILE A 75 -0.82 -23.19 30.77
C ILE A 75 -1.57 -22.91 29.46
N PHE A 76 -1.68 -21.65 29.04
CA PHE A 76 -2.22 -21.27 27.72
C PHE A 76 -1.27 -20.34 26.97
N LEU A 77 -0.14 -20.87 26.51
CA LEU A 77 0.57 -20.34 25.34
C LEU A 77 0.04 -21.02 24.07
N VAL A 78 -1.28 -21.16 23.95
CA VAL A 78 -1.83 -21.24 22.60
C VAL A 78 -1.89 -19.79 22.17
N PRO A 79 -1.04 -19.32 21.25
CA PRO A 79 -1.24 -17.99 20.69
C PRO A 79 -2.68 -18.00 20.17
N PHE A 80 -3.55 -17.22 20.81
CA PHE A 80 -4.85 -16.92 20.25
C PHE A 80 -4.52 -16.05 19.05
N ASP A 81 -4.28 -16.70 17.92
CA ASP A 81 -4.29 -16.04 16.64
C ASP A 81 -5.77 -15.92 16.26
N PRO A 82 -6.39 -14.75 16.43
CA PRO A 82 -7.78 -14.55 16.00
C PRO A 82 -7.96 -14.77 14.50
N TYR A 83 -6.87 -14.99 13.75
CA TYR A 83 -6.82 -15.31 12.33
C TYR A 83 -6.40 -16.76 12.04
N ALA A 84 -6.29 -17.65 13.02
CA ALA A 84 -6.07 -19.08 12.79
C ALA A 84 -7.21 -19.65 11.92
N GLY A 85 -6.98 -19.78 10.61
CA GLY A 85 -7.95 -20.23 9.61
C GLY A 85 -8.41 -19.15 8.61
N LEU A 86 -8.08 -17.88 8.83
CA LEU A 86 -8.22 -16.80 7.85
C LEU A 86 -6.82 -16.47 7.34
N GLU A 87 -6.34 -17.17 6.32
CA GLU A 87 -5.13 -16.71 5.62
C GLU A 87 -5.45 -15.32 5.04
N PRO A 88 -4.83 -14.23 5.55
CA PRO A 88 -5.08 -12.92 4.99
C PRO A 88 -4.68 -12.98 3.51
N ILE A 89 -5.50 -12.40 2.63
CA ILE A 89 -5.15 -12.24 1.21
C ILE A 89 -3.93 -11.30 1.17
N MET A 90 -2.74 -11.89 1.24
CA MET A 90 -1.49 -11.14 1.22
C MET A 90 -1.30 -10.60 -0.17
N LYS A 91 -1.18 -9.28 -0.28
CA LYS A 91 -0.91 -8.62 -1.56
C LYS A 91 0.47 -9.05 -2.06
N GLN A 92 0.55 -9.55 -3.29
CA GLN A 92 1.72 -10.25 -3.83
C GLN A 92 2.54 -9.42 -4.82
N GLY A 93 2.23 -8.13 -4.99
CA GLY A 93 2.99 -7.22 -5.85
C GLY A 93 2.21 -5.98 -6.26
N ARG A 94 2.88 -5.04 -6.91
CA ARG A 94 2.31 -3.78 -7.41
C ARG A 94 2.74 -3.55 -8.85
N LEU A 95 1.83 -3.03 -9.67
CA LEU A 95 2.18 -2.48 -10.99
C LEU A 95 2.62 -1.02 -10.82
N GLN A 96 3.86 -0.73 -11.15
CA GLN A 96 4.43 0.63 -11.16
C GLN A 96 4.49 1.19 -12.58
N VAL A 97 4.44 2.51 -12.66
CA VAL A 97 4.49 3.26 -13.93
C VAL A 97 5.70 4.17 -13.94
N TYR A 98 6.61 3.99 -14.89
CA TYR A 98 7.76 4.85 -15.07
C TYR A 98 7.48 5.88 -16.16
N PRO A 99 7.84 7.15 -15.94
CA PRO A 99 8.76 7.67 -14.91
C PRO A 99 8.07 8.21 -13.65
N PHE A 100 6.80 7.91 -13.44
CA PHE A 100 5.96 8.48 -12.38
C PHE A 100 6.15 7.75 -11.03
N GLN A 101 6.71 8.43 -10.04
CA GLN A 101 7.02 7.79 -8.75
C GLN A 101 5.84 7.73 -7.78
N HIS A 102 4.98 8.75 -7.81
CA HIS A 102 3.91 8.91 -6.82
C HIS A 102 2.56 8.80 -7.51
N GLY A 103 1.93 7.64 -7.35
CA GLY A 103 0.53 7.43 -7.69
C GLY A 103 -0.31 7.41 -6.43
N ILE A 104 -1.55 7.88 -6.54
CA ILE A 104 -2.55 7.78 -5.47
C ILE A 104 -3.24 6.43 -5.64
N SER A 105 -3.01 5.50 -4.72
CA SER A 105 -3.70 4.21 -4.70
C SER A 105 -5.05 4.35 -4.01
N THR A 106 -6.10 3.88 -4.67
CA THR A 106 -7.47 3.83 -4.13
C THR A 106 -7.81 2.47 -3.51
N GLY A 107 -6.84 1.54 -3.46
CA GLY A 107 -7.05 0.13 -3.14
C GLY A 107 -7.63 -0.70 -4.29
N ILE A 108 -8.22 -0.05 -5.31
CA ILE A 108 -8.74 -0.69 -6.52
C ILE A 108 -7.82 -0.44 -7.71
N LYS A 109 -7.28 0.77 -7.83
CA LYS A 109 -6.34 1.16 -8.89
C LYS A 109 -5.36 2.20 -8.37
N THR A 110 -4.21 2.34 -9.03
CA THR A 110 -3.32 3.49 -8.80
C THR A 110 -3.52 4.55 -9.88
N ILE A 111 -3.67 5.80 -9.43
CA ILE A 111 -3.92 6.96 -10.27
C ILE A 111 -2.67 7.84 -10.33
N TYR A 112 -2.24 8.19 -11.53
CA TYR A 112 -1.16 9.13 -11.82
C TYR A 112 -1.74 10.32 -12.57
N SER A 113 -1.19 11.51 -12.34
CA SER A 113 -1.59 12.73 -13.07
C SER A 113 -0.34 13.51 -13.44
N THR A 114 -0.32 14.03 -14.66
CA THR A 114 0.83 14.76 -15.18
C THR A 114 0.43 15.79 -16.23
N SER A 115 1.19 16.87 -16.35
CA SER A 115 0.97 17.92 -17.35
C SER A 115 1.88 17.73 -18.55
N LEU A 116 1.38 18.08 -19.74
CA LEU A 116 2.14 18.19 -20.98
C LEU A 116 2.08 19.65 -21.43
N PRO A 117 3.21 20.32 -21.70
CA PRO A 117 4.58 19.83 -21.54
C PRO A 117 4.94 19.57 -20.06
N GLN A 118 5.90 18.67 -19.84
CA GLN A 118 6.38 18.34 -18.50
C GLN A 118 7.15 19.51 -17.89
N LYS A 119 6.76 19.96 -16.69
CA LYS A 119 7.46 21.04 -15.97
C LYS A 119 8.95 20.75 -15.74
N ASN A 120 9.29 19.48 -15.51
CA ASN A 120 10.67 19.04 -15.32
C ASN A 120 10.99 17.87 -16.26
N ILE A 121 10.95 18.13 -17.57
CA ILE A 121 11.20 17.12 -18.60
C ILE A 121 12.56 16.44 -18.40
N LYS A 122 13.61 17.19 -18.01
CA LYS A 122 14.94 16.61 -17.78
C LYS A 122 14.93 15.50 -16.73
N ALA A 123 14.30 15.73 -15.57
CA ALA A 123 14.18 14.71 -14.53
C ALA A 123 13.34 13.50 -14.99
N THR A 124 12.31 13.73 -15.80
CA THR A 124 11.51 12.67 -16.43
C THR A 124 12.37 11.79 -17.34
N LEU A 125 13.18 12.40 -18.22
CA LEU A 125 14.09 11.70 -19.13
C LEU A 125 15.19 10.94 -18.36
N GLU A 126 15.77 11.54 -17.33
CA GLU A 126 16.78 10.91 -16.48
C GLU A 126 16.25 9.66 -15.79
N ARG A 127 15.01 9.69 -15.28
CA ARG A 127 14.38 8.52 -14.64
C ARG A 127 14.14 7.38 -15.62
N PHE A 128 13.74 7.69 -16.85
CA PHE A 128 13.64 6.68 -17.92
C PHE A 128 14.98 6.01 -18.16
N GLN A 129 16.02 6.81 -18.36
CA GLN A 129 17.37 6.30 -18.64
C GLN A 129 17.91 5.50 -17.45
N GLN A 130 17.66 5.96 -16.22
CA GLN A 130 18.05 5.25 -15.01
C GLN A 130 17.36 3.88 -14.91
N LEU A 131 16.08 3.78 -15.26
CA LEU A 131 15.39 2.48 -15.30
C LEU A 131 16.09 1.53 -16.29
N LEU A 132 16.29 1.98 -17.53
CA LEU A 132 16.83 1.16 -18.61
C LEU A 132 18.30 0.78 -18.40
N THR A 133 19.09 1.63 -17.72
CA THR A 133 20.50 1.34 -17.40
C THR A 133 20.66 0.14 -16.46
N ASN A 134 19.63 -0.21 -15.69
CA ASN A 134 19.65 -1.40 -14.83
C ASN A 134 19.51 -2.72 -15.61
N TYR A 135 19.24 -2.66 -16.92
CA TYR A 135 19.11 -3.82 -17.78
C TYR A 135 20.38 -3.93 -18.64
N PRO A 136 21.13 -5.06 -18.56
CA PRO A 136 22.36 -5.22 -19.33
C PRO A 136 22.08 -5.28 -20.84
N LEU A 137 22.93 -4.71 -21.68
CA LEU A 137 22.81 -4.87 -23.13
C LEU A 137 23.35 -6.21 -23.63
N ASP A 138 24.39 -6.70 -22.95
CA ASP A 138 25.03 -7.98 -23.25
C ASP A 138 24.89 -8.89 -22.02
N PRO A 139 23.85 -9.75 -21.98
CA PRO A 139 23.59 -10.59 -20.80
C PRO A 139 24.67 -11.64 -20.51
N GLY A 140 25.44 -12.03 -21.54
CA GLY A 140 26.36 -13.17 -21.45
C GLY A 140 25.63 -14.47 -21.05
N GLU A 141 26.32 -15.37 -20.36
CA GLU A 141 25.79 -16.67 -19.96
C GLU A 141 24.90 -16.63 -18.71
N ARG A 142 24.82 -15.48 -18.02
CA ARG A 142 24.08 -15.35 -16.75
C ARG A 142 22.57 -15.34 -16.94
N TYR A 143 22.09 -14.97 -18.12
CA TYR A 143 20.67 -14.88 -18.44
C TYR A 143 20.31 -15.81 -19.60
N ARG A 144 19.04 -16.18 -19.69
CA ARG A 144 18.48 -16.96 -20.80
C ARG A 144 17.65 -16.06 -21.71
N ASN A 145 17.75 -16.30 -23.01
CA ASN A 145 16.77 -15.77 -23.95
C ASN A 145 15.48 -16.60 -23.86
N CYS A 146 14.48 -16.04 -23.19
CA CYS A 146 13.20 -16.71 -22.93
C CYS A 146 12.27 -16.85 -24.14
N TRP A 147 12.68 -16.39 -25.31
CA TRP A 147 12.01 -16.71 -26.57
C TRP A 147 12.45 -18.06 -27.13
N LEU A 148 13.66 -18.52 -26.79
CA LEU A 148 14.26 -19.74 -27.34
C LEU A 148 14.26 -20.89 -26.34
N ALA A 149 14.40 -20.59 -25.05
CA ALA A 149 14.50 -21.60 -24.00
C ALA A 149 13.86 -21.11 -22.70
N ASN A 150 13.30 -22.05 -21.92
CA ASN A 150 12.78 -21.74 -20.61
C ASN A 150 13.90 -21.29 -19.64
N PRO A 151 13.60 -20.35 -18.73
CA PRO A 151 14.57 -19.92 -17.74
C PRO A 151 14.81 -21.01 -16.68
N THR A 152 15.91 -20.86 -15.95
CA THR A 152 16.25 -21.69 -14.78
C THR A 152 16.40 -20.80 -13.55
N SER A 153 16.47 -21.37 -12.35
CA SER A 153 16.64 -20.59 -11.13
C SER A 153 17.94 -19.76 -11.14
N GLU A 154 19.01 -20.31 -11.70
CA GLU A 154 20.32 -19.65 -11.78
C GLU A 154 20.41 -18.68 -12.97
N ASN A 155 19.75 -19.00 -14.08
CA ASN A 155 19.72 -18.17 -15.28
C ASN A 155 18.28 -17.70 -15.59
N PRO A 156 17.85 -16.55 -15.01
CA PRO A 156 16.54 -15.97 -15.29
C PRO A 156 16.46 -15.41 -16.71
N CYS A 157 15.25 -15.01 -17.11
CA CYS A 157 15.01 -14.38 -18.39
C CYS A 157 15.75 -13.06 -18.54
N TYR A 158 16.34 -12.88 -19.72
CA TYR A 158 16.88 -11.62 -20.19
C TYR A 158 15.79 -10.74 -20.81
N PHE A 159 15.81 -9.45 -20.50
CA PHE A 159 15.03 -8.43 -21.19
C PHE A 159 15.96 -7.41 -21.84
N ASP A 160 15.89 -7.27 -23.16
CA ASP A 160 16.69 -6.29 -23.90
C ASP A 160 16.04 -4.91 -23.85
N PRO A 161 16.67 -3.89 -23.24
CA PRO A 161 16.10 -2.56 -23.19
C PRO A 161 15.97 -1.91 -24.57
N ARG A 162 16.73 -2.36 -25.58
CA ARG A 162 16.64 -1.82 -26.96
C ARG A 162 15.28 -2.11 -27.59
N TRP A 163 14.62 -3.17 -27.18
CA TRP A 163 13.29 -3.49 -27.70
C TRP A 163 12.23 -2.42 -27.38
N ILE A 164 12.40 -1.72 -26.24
CA ILE A 164 11.52 -0.62 -25.86
C ILE A 164 11.70 0.59 -26.77
N GLU A 165 12.89 0.78 -27.35
CA GLU A 165 13.19 1.93 -28.21
C GLU A 165 12.34 1.96 -29.48
N GLU A 166 11.78 0.82 -29.91
CA GLU A 166 10.84 0.73 -31.03
C GLU A 166 9.58 1.58 -30.81
N VAL A 167 9.11 1.65 -29.56
CA VAL A 167 7.91 2.42 -29.20
C VAL A 167 8.28 3.70 -28.46
N CYS A 168 9.35 3.67 -27.68
CA CYS A 168 9.75 4.72 -26.76
C CYS A 168 11.20 5.11 -26.98
N SER A 169 11.42 5.86 -28.06
CA SER A 169 12.76 6.31 -28.43
C SER A 169 13.25 7.46 -27.56
N LYS A 170 14.52 7.37 -27.14
CA LYS A 170 15.23 8.48 -26.48
C LYS A 170 15.41 9.69 -27.41
N ASN A 171 15.55 9.47 -28.73
CA ASN A 171 15.79 10.55 -29.69
C ASN A 171 14.59 11.51 -29.83
N ASP A 172 13.40 11.02 -29.49
CA ASP A 172 12.14 11.77 -29.50
C ASP A 172 11.74 12.21 -28.07
N SER A 173 12.70 12.26 -27.12
CA SER A 173 12.43 12.60 -25.72
C SER A 173 11.29 11.76 -25.10
N TYR A 174 11.18 10.48 -25.51
CA TYR A 174 10.08 9.56 -25.16
C TYR A 174 8.68 10.12 -25.45
N GLY A 175 8.55 11.02 -26.43
CA GLY A 175 7.31 11.62 -26.91
C GLY A 175 6.69 12.66 -25.98
N TYR A 176 7.45 13.19 -25.01
CA TYR A 176 7.00 14.25 -24.10
C TYR A 176 7.15 15.66 -24.68
N GLU A 177 7.85 15.81 -25.80
CA GLU A 177 7.96 17.08 -26.52
C GLU A 177 6.77 17.29 -27.46
N GLU A 178 6.44 18.56 -27.67
CA GLU A 178 5.37 18.95 -28.61
C GLU A 178 5.89 18.87 -30.04
N ILE A 179 5.21 18.09 -30.88
CA ILE A 179 5.50 17.99 -32.32
C ILE A 179 4.20 18.27 -33.07
N ASN A 180 4.19 19.34 -33.87
CA ASN A 180 3.04 19.74 -34.68
C ASN A 180 1.74 19.91 -33.87
N GLY A 181 1.81 20.48 -32.65
CA GLY A 181 0.65 20.72 -31.79
C GLY A 181 0.15 19.49 -31.02
N ASN A 182 0.86 18.37 -31.12
CA ASN A 182 0.51 17.11 -30.47
C ASN A 182 1.65 16.60 -29.58
N PHE A 183 1.27 15.89 -28.52
CA PHE A 183 2.17 15.13 -27.65
C PHE A 183 1.95 13.63 -27.89
N SER A 184 2.99 12.83 -27.74
CA SER A 184 2.86 11.37 -27.86
C SER A 184 3.59 10.65 -26.72
N PRO A 185 3.22 10.91 -25.45
CA PRO A 185 4.01 10.49 -24.30
C PRO A 185 4.10 8.97 -24.22
N CYS A 186 5.28 8.49 -23.85
CA CYS A 186 5.51 7.10 -23.48
C CYS A 186 5.60 6.93 -21.95
N PHE A 187 5.15 5.79 -21.44
CA PHE A 187 5.41 5.31 -20.09
C PHE A 187 5.75 3.81 -20.11
N ILE A 188 6.47 3.34 -19.09
CA ILE A 188 6.81 1.92 -18.92
C ILE A 188 6.07 1.34 -17.72
N LEU A 189 5.43 0.20 -17.93
CA LEU A 189 4.86 -0.63 -16.90
C LEU A 189 5.90 -1.64 -16.43
N LYS A 190 6.08 -1.67 -15.12
CA LYS A 190 7.00 -2.58 -14.45
C LYS A 190 6.35 -3.05 -13.17
N PHE A 191 6.48 -4.32 -12.87
CA PHE A 191 6.06 -4.81 -11.57
C PHE A 191 7.11 -4.60 -10.49
N ASP A 192 6.65 -4.40 -9.26
CA ASP A 192 7.45 -4.29 -8.05
C ASP A 192 6.94 -5.27 -6.97
N LYS A 193 7.86 -5.80 -6.16
CA LYS A 193 7.61 -6.71 -5.04
C LYS A 193 6.82 -7.98 -5.43
N LEU A 194 7.25 -8.70 -6.46
CA LEU A 194 6.53 -9.83 -7.06
C LEU A 194 6.87 -11.22 -6.49
N LYS A 195 7.56 -11.29 -5.35
CA LYS A 195 8.18 -12.52 -4.85
C LYS A 195 7.36 -13.79 -5.06
N LEU A 196 6.07 -13.79 -4.74
CA LEU A 196 5.22 -15.00 -4.78
C LEU A 196 4.11 -14.96 -5.83
N TRP A 197 3.94 -13.87 -6.58
CA TRP A 197 2.84 -13.76 -7.54
C TRP A 197 3.17 -14.48 -8.84
N GLU A 198 2.40 -15.52 -9.14
CA GLU A 198 2.41 -16.21 -10.43
C GLU A 198 1.08 -15.97 -11.15
N PRO A 199 1.07 -15.39 -12.35
CA PRO A 199 -0.15 -15.04 -13.06
C PRO A 199 -0.96 -16.29 -13.42
N LEU A 200 -2.20 -16.35 -12.94
CA LEU A 200 -3.16 -17.36 -13.38
C LEU A 200 -3.84 -16.87 -14.65
N LEU A 201 -3.35 -17.33 -15.80
CA LEU A 201 -3.87 -16.92 -17.11
C LEU A 201 -5.34 -17.29 -17.28
N VAL A 202 -6.08 -16.42 -17.96
CA VAL A 202 -7.52 -16.56 -18.19
C VAL A 202 -7.72 -17.41 -19.44
N GLU A 203 -8.62 -18.40 -19.40
CA GLU A 203 -8.93 -19.17 -20.60
C GLU A 203 -9.56 -18.28 -21.67
N ARG A 204 -9.25 -18.57 -22.94
CA ARG A 204 -9.63 -17.70 -24.07
C ARG A 204 -11.11 -17.33 -24.10
N TYR A 205 -12.00 -18.24 -23.68
CA TYR A 205 -13.44 -18.02 -23.72
C TYR A 205 -13.94 -16.99 -22.69
N TYR A 206 -13.21 -16.79 -21.59
CA TYR A 206 -13.56 -15.80 -20.55
C TYR A 206 -12.98 -14.42 -20.85
N LEU A 207 -12.19 -14.28 -21.92
CA LEU A 207 -11.59 -13.00 -22.27
C LEU A 207 -12.61 -12.08 -22.94
N PRO A 208 -12.51 -10.76 -22.74
CA PRO A 208 -13.26 -9.80 -23.53
C PRO A 208 -12.94 -9.94 -25.02
N PRO A 209 -13.90 -9.71 -25.93
CA PRO A 209 -13.67 -9.83 -27.38
C PRO A 209 -12.45 -9.04 -27.88
N SER A 210 -12.22 -7.84 -27.33
CA SER A 210 -11.08 -6.98 -27.67
C SER A 210 -9.70 -7.56 -27.33
N VAL A 211 -9.65 -8.59 -26.49
CA VAL A 211 -8.40 -9.26 -26.08
C VAL A 211 -8.26 -10.61 -26.77
N MET A 212 -9.38 -11.25 -27.13
CA MET A 212 -9.40 -12.61 -27.69
C MET A 212 -8.66 -12.77 -29.02
N GLU A 213 -8.69 -11.73 -29.86
CA GLU A 213 -8.01 -11.72 -31.16
C GLU A 213 -6.50 -11.79 -30.99
N ASP A 214 -5.98 -11.05 -30.00
CA ASP A 214 -4.56 -10.94 -29.73
C ASP A 214 -4.06 -11.84 -28.61
N TYR A 215 -4.90 -12.71 -28.03
CA TYR A 215 -4.51 -13.50 -26.87
C TYR A 215 -3.44 -14.54 -27.19
N ASP A 216 -2.38 -14.55 -26.39
CA ASP A 216 -1.33 -15.55 -26.39
C ASP A 216 -1.12 -16.05 -24.94
N PRO A 217 -1.33 -17.35 -24.65
CA PRO A 217 -1.13 -17.91 -23.31
C PRO A 217 0.33 -17.91 -22.86
N SER A 218 1.27 -17.49 -23.70
CA SER A 218 2.66 -17.26 -23.32
C SER A 218 2.85 -15.90 -22.62
N PHE A 219 1.84 -15.04 -22.63
CA PHE A 219 1.87 -13.70 -22.06
C PHE A 219 0.72 -13.46 -21.08
N VAL A 220 0.99 -12.65 -20.08
CA VAL A 220 0.00 -11.98 -19.25
C VAL A 220 -0.48 -10.74 -20.01
N PRO A 221 -1.73 -10.71 -20.50
CA PRO A 221 -2.20 -9.64 -21.35
C PRO A 221 -2.25 -8.30 -20.61
N VAL A 222 -1.78 -7.25 -21.28
CA VAL A 222 -1.94 -5.86 -20.84
C VAL A 222 -2.85 -5.14 -21.80
N THR A 223 -3.98 -4.65 -21.30
CA THR A 223 -4.95 -3.89 -22.09
C THR A 223 -4.93 -2.43 -21.66
N CYS A 224 -4.81 -1.51 -22.61
CA CYS A 224 -4.84 -0.08 -22.34
C CYS A 224 -5.96 0.55 -23.18
N SER A 225 -6.69 1.48 -22.59
CA SER A 225 -7.71 2.27 -23.28
C SER A 225 -7.56 3.74 -22.91
N SER A 226 -7.85 4.64 -23.85
CA SER A 226 -7.78 6.08 -23.63
C SER A 226 -9.16 6.72 -23.70
N ARG A 227 -9.38 7.72 -22.85
CA ARG A 227 -10.62 8.51 -22.77
C ARG A 227 -10.31 9.99 -22.65
N ASN A 228 -11.16 10.84 -23.18
CA ASN A 228 -11.09 12.30 -22.97
C ASN A 228 -11.76 12.71 -21.65
N ASP A 229 -11.72 14.02 -21.34
CA ASP A 229 -12.40 14.62 -20.17
C ASP A 229 -13.91 14.32 -20.10
N ASN A 230 -14.56 14.21 -21.26
CA ASN A 230 -15.99 13.89 -21.36
C ASN A 230 -16.27 12.38 -21.20
N GLY A 231 -15.24 11.57 -20.89
CA GLY A 231 -15.33 10.12 -20.72
C GLY A 231 -15.52 9.33 -22.02
N SER A 232 -15.48 10.00 -23.17
CA SER A 232 -15.59 9.37 -24.49
C SER A 232 -14.28 8.68 -24.85
N TYR A 233 -14.38 7.47 -25.40
CA TYR A 233 -13.21 6.76 -25.90
C TYR A 233 -12.53 7.55 -27.02
N LEU A 234 -11.22 7.68 -26.93
CA LEU A 234 -10.43 8.30 -27.98
C LEU A 234 -9.95 7.21 -28.95
N PRO A 235 -10.00 7.46 -30.26
CA PRO A 235 -9.46 6.56 -31.26
C PRO A 235 -7.93 6.62 -31.34
N ASN A 236 -7.25 7.23 -30.35
CA ASN A 236 -5.81 7.37 -30.34
C ASN A 236 -5.15 6.00 -30.38
N GLU A 237 -4.21 5.84 -31.31
CA GLU A 237 -3.42 4.63 -31.41
C GLU A 237 -2.54 4.49 -30.16
N ILE A 238 -2.74 3.39 -29.42
CA ILE A 238 -1.90 3.03 -28.27
C ILE A 238 -0.93 1.96 -28.75
N LEU A 239 0.33 2.33 -28.90
CA LEU A 239 1.40 1.39 -29.22
C LEU A 239 1.94 0.77 -27.93
N LYS A 240 2.23 -0.53 -27.97
CA LYS A 240 2.78 -1.26 -26.82
C LYS A 240 3.91 -2.17 -27.27
N TYR A 241 4.93 -2.31 -26.42
CA TYR A 241 5.98 -3.30 -26.59
C TYR A 241 6.35 -3.98 -25.25
N PRO A 242 6.39 -5.32 -25.16
CA PRO A 242 5.89 -6.25 -26.16
C PRO A 242 4.37 -6.06 -26.39
N PRO A 243 3.87 -6.29 -27.62
CA PRO A 243 2.47 -5.98 -27.97
C PRO A 243 1.46 -6.76 -27.13
N LYS A 244 1.83 -7.98 -26.72
CA LYS A 244 0.99 -8.90 -25.95
C LYS A 244 1.03 -8.67 -24.43
N GLY A 245 1.98 -7.90 -23.92
CA GLY A 245 2.17 -7.66 -22.48
C GLY A 245 3.39 -8.37 -21.90
N PHE A 246 3.28 -8.90 -20.69
CA PHE A 246 4.41 -9.49 -19.96
C PHE A 246 4.52 -10.99 -20.23
N SER A 247 5.70 -11.53 -20.54
CA SER A 247 5.84 -12.99 -20.66
C SER A 247 5.66 -13.67 -19.30
N HIS A 248 4.88 -14.75 -19.25
CA HIS A 248 4.63 -15.49 -18.00
C HIS A 248 5.90 -16.17 -17.43
N LEU A 249 6.93 -16.37 -18.28
CA LEU A 249 8.20 -17.00 -17.90
C LEU A 249 9.00 -16.20 -16.86
N TYR A 250 8.69 -14.93 -16.67
CA TYR A 250 9.32 -14.07 -15.65
C TYR A 250 8.75 -14.26 -14.24
N PHE A 251 7.79 -15.15 -14.06
CA PHE A 251 7.02 -15.26 -12.81
C PHE A 251 7.04 -16.66 -12.19
N PRO A 252 6.90 -16.73 -10.86
CA PRO A 252 7.09 -15.68 -9.87
C PRO A 252 8.59 -15.38 -9.67
N GLU A 253 8.89 -14.21 -9.10
CA GLU A 253 10.26 -13.76 -8.83
C GLU A 253 11.04 -14.75 -7.94
N ALA A 254 10.39 -15.38 -6.95
CA ALA A 254 11.06 -16.30 -6.02
C ALA A 254 11.61 -17.59 -6.66
N LYS A 255 11.24 -17.92 -7.91
CA LYS A 255 11.86 -19.04 -8.64
C LYS A 255 13.30 -18.76 -9.05
N PHE A 256 13.71 -17.49 -9.06
CA PHE A 256 14.98 -17.05 -9.62
C PHE A 256 15.94 -16.51 -8.57
N ASN A 257 17.23 -16.51 -8.90
CA ASN A 257 18.24 -15.85 -8.09
C ASN A 257 17.96 -14.34 -8.03
N PRO A 258 17.74 -13.76 -6.84
CA PRO A 258 17.38 -12.34 -6.70
C PRO A 258 18.46 -11.37 -7.18
N ILE A 259 19.72 -11.81 -7.26
CA ILE A 259 20.83 -10.98 -7.77
C ILE A 259 20.72 -10.78 -9.28
N TYR A 260 20.21 -11.79 -9.99
CA TYR A 260 20.15 -11.79 -11.45
C TYR A 260 18.73 -11.57 -11.99
N TYR A 261 17.70 -11.67 -11.16
CA TYR A 261 16.33 -11.49 -11.61
C TYR A 261 16.10 -10.05 -12.11
N LEU A 262 15.59 -9.94 -13.34
CA LEU A 262 15.15 -8.68 -13.94
C LEU A 262 13.64 -8.75 -14.17
N PRO A 263 12.85 -7.85 -13.57
CA PRO A 263 11.42 -7.83 -13.81
C PRO A 263 11.13 -7.39 -15.26
N PRO A 264 10.12 -7.98 -15.91
CA PRO A 264 9.80 -7.67 -17.30
C PRO A 264 9.22 -6.25 -17.41
N LEU A 265 9.43 -5.64 -18.56
CA LEU A 265 8.95 -4.30 -18.87
C LEU A 265 7.93 -4.33 -20.01
N VAL A 266 6.93 -3.46 -19.94
CA VAL A 266 6.02 -3.17 -21.06
C VAL A 266 6.00 -1.67 -21.29
N ALA A 267 6.48 -1.23 -22.45
CA ALA A 267 6.42 0.14 -22.89
C ALA A 267 5.06 0.42 -23.54
N VAL A 268 4.50 1.60 -23.27
CA VAL A 268 3.22 2.05 -23.81
C VAL A 268 3.37 3.48 -24.28
N ARG A 269 2.99 3.75 -25.53
CA ARG A 269 2.98 5.09 -26.13
C ARG A 269 1.58 5.43 -26.59
N ILE A 270 1.13 6.62 -26.23
CA ILE A 270 -0.14 7.17 -26.67
C ILE A 270 0.17 8.11 -27.82
N GLN A 271 -0.43 7.91 -28.99
CA GLN A 271 -0.20 8.81 -30.12
C GLN A 271 -1.18 10.00 -30.10
N GLY A 272 -0.67 11.17 -30.52
CA GLY A 272 -1.52 12.26 -31.01
C GLY A 272 -2.41 12.93 -29.96
N ILE A 273 -1.92 13.14 -28.74
CA ILE A 273 -2.64 13.94 -27.73
C ILE A 273 -2.56 15.41 -28.14
N SER A 274 -3.68 15.98 -28.59
CA SER A 274 -3.74 17.39 -28.99
C SER A 274 -3.68 18.33 -27.80
N LYS A 275 -3.00 19.47 -27.99
CA LYS A 275 -2.96 20.56 -27.01
C LYS A 275 -4.35 21.05 -26.63
N GLY A 276 -4.54 21.38 -25.35
CA GLY A 276 -5.82 21.80 -24.78
C GLY A 276 -6.77 20.66 -24.45
N THR A 277 -6.34 19.39 -24.55
CA THR A 277 -7.16 18.22 -24.20
C THR A 277 -6.55 17.47 -23.03
N ASN A 278 -7.37 17.00 -22.08
CA ASN A 278 -6.89 16.01 -21.13
C ASN A 278 -7.31 14.61 -21.57
N VAL A 279 -6.35 13.70 -21.46
CA VAL A 279 -6.49 12.30 -21.85
C VAL A 279 -6.19 11.45 -20.64
N THR A 280 -7.14 10.60 -20.26
CA THR A 280 -6.95 9.58 -19.24
C THR A 280 -6.77 8.24 -19.89
N VAL A 281 -5.65 7.57 -19.60
CA VAL A 281 -5.35 6.22 -20.06
C VAL A 281 -5.46 5.26 -18.90
N GLU A 282 -6.28 4.24 -19.06
CA GLU A 282 -6.44 3.15 -18.10
C GLU A 282 -5.83 1.89 -18.69
N CYS A 283 -4.81 1.34 -18.01
CA CYS A 283 -4.23 0.07 -18.35
C CYS A 283 -4.52 -0.97 -17.27
N SER A 284 -4.84 -2.19 -17.69
CA SER A 284 -5.14 -3.31 -16.80
C SER A 284 -4.40 -4.57 -17.25
N ILE A 285 -4.02 -5.36 -16.26
CA ILE A 285 -3.46 -6.70 -16.44
C ILE A 285 -4.58 -7.72 -16.34
N ILE A 286 -4.65 -8.63 -17.30
CA ILE A 286 -5.67 -9.66 -17.34
C ILE A 286 -5.10 -10.97 -16.77
N ALA A 287 -5.41 -11.26 -15.52
CA ALA A 287 -5.11 -12.53 -14.86
C ALA A 287 -6.20 -12.84 -13.85
N ARG A 288 -6.53 -14.12 -13.63
CA ARG A 288 -7.57 -14.54 -12.67
C ARG A 288 -7.26 -14.10 -11.24
N ASN A 289 -5.97 -13.97 -10.90
CA ASN A 289 -5.47 -13.56 -9.60
C ASN A 289 -4.86 -12.14 -9.60
N SER A 290 -5.23 -11.27 -10.53
CA SER A 290 -4.76 -9.86 -10.54
C SER A 290 -5.22 -9.09 -9.29
N PHE A 291 -6.32 -9.50 -8.66
CA PHE A 291 -6.81 -8.94 -7.39
C PHE A 291 -5.84 -9.14 -6.20
N LEU A 292 -4.86 -10.05 -6.32
CA LEU A 292 -3.77 -10.20 -5.36
C LEU A 292 -2.72 -9.08 -5.47
N LEU A 293 -2.76 -8.27 -6.53
CA LEU A 293 -1.92 -7.08 -6.66
C LEU A 293 -2.51 -5.93 -5.84
N TRP A 294 -1.65 -5.03 -5.34
CA TRP A 294 -2.05 -3.87 -4.54
C TRP A 294 -3.08 -2.98 -5.23
N ASP A 295 -3.02 -2.92 -6.56
CA ASP A 295 -3.85 -2.08 -7.40
C ASP A 295 -4.76 -2.89 -8.32
N ASN A 296 -5.04 -4.16 -7.97
CA ASN A 296 -5.78 -5.14 -8.76
C ASN A 296 -5.25 -5.30 -10.22
N GLY A 297 -4.00 -4.89 -10.46
CA GLY A 297 -3.40 -4.84 -11.79
C GLY A 297 -3.93 -3.71 -12.68
N ILE A 298 -4.58 -2.69 -12.11
CA ILE A 298 -5.19 -1.56 -12.82
C ILE A 298 -4.46 -0.27 -12.46
N ILE A 299 -4.11 0.49 -13.50
CA ILE A 299 -3.52 1.81 -13.38
C ILE A 299 -4.31 2.80 -14.23
N SER A 300 -4.32 4.06 -13.80
CA SER A 300 -4.92 5.16 -14.55
C SER A 300 -3.96 6.32 -14.58
N ILE A 301 -3.69 6.88 -15.75
CA ILE A 301 -2.76 8.00 -15.95
C ILE A 301 -3.52 9.10 -16.67
N THR A 302 -3.62 10.28 -16.06
CA THR A 302 -4.22 11.46 -16.69
C THR A 302 -3.12 12.40 -17.18
N PHE A 303 -3.14 12.69 -18.47
CA PHE A 303 -2.29 13.67 -19.13
C PHE A 303 -3.09 14.93 -19.38
N GLN A 304 -2.64 16.06 -18.82
CA GLN A 304 -3.22 17.38 -19.03
C GLN A 304 -2.40 18.13 -20.06
N ALA A 305 -2.82 18.15 -21.34
CA ALA A 305 -2.10 18.87 -22.38
C ALA A 305 -2.53 20.35 -22.39
N ALA A 306 -1.67 21.22 -21.86
CA ALA A 306 -1.87 22.67 -21.80
C ALA A 306 -1.28 23.36 -23.03
#